data_AF-A0A948AP05-F1
#
_entry.id   AF-A0A948AP05-F1
#
_cell.length_a   1.000
_cell.length_b   1.000
_cell.length_c   1.000
_cell.angle_alpha   90.00
_cell.angle_beta   90.00
_cell.angle_gamma   90.00
#
_symmetry.space_group_name_H-M   'P 1'
#
loop_
_entity.id
_entity.type
_entity.pdbx_description
1 polymer ?
#
loop_
_entity_poly.entity_id
_entity_poly.type
_entity_poly.pdbx_seq_one_letter_code
_entity_poly.pdbx_strand_id
1 'polypeptide(L)'
;MKNLIAPALAAAALAILACAPAATAQTRGHDNTPRFNYLDASNRGLTRTLAMQDFRGRMKPVDTHAREIVMKITKREHFEGWDPQDLYFSWLTNPAFWYDHDLIYAKHPGVKALLGIPEDRGEAHFGSPGKAAWVSASSLIDGNQYVLGDAVREALRTPDAERSKTQRKLLKFDERFNIFWNVINGGGLRIFPIPGDPNHAWADFNDVRELDLGAEVAEVADALVSALRDMDNARIAAALQDVHRLQETYGASVLPSGASLRAELWLNDKHPFRNVTMPYLIAFLILIVAFFWSIGRRGGAAFPWRHPLYLLGILVYWAAAAFHLFAFVLRWIASGRAPLSNGYESLIFIALATAIAGVIFEFRDRRGSSAAVSAMLTTVVLSVAMLSTFDPAIGPLVPVLASYWLNIHVTVITGSYGFLGLGSLLGALTLLLYLLKGPGRTSVRDAILQLDRLQFRVLVTGLGLLSIGTFLGGVWANESWGRYWGWDPKETWSLVTILVYAVVIHFRWLPSLNRPLLLAAGSFAGIASVVMTYFGVNYFLSGLHSYAQGDAASVPGWVYIISAGMLALIVLAWLVDRTRDWEPRES
;
A
#
# COMPACT_ATOMS: atom_id res chain seq x y z
N MET A 1 7.76 30.92 -2.05
CA MET A 1 6.90 31.02 -0.85
C MET A 1 6.62 29.69 -0.12
N LYS A 2 7.22 28.54 -0.52
CA LYS A 2 7.08 27.24 0.19
C LYS A 2 8.07 27.01 1.34
N ASN A 3 9.07 27.88 1.52
CA ASN A 3 10.15 27.72 2.52
C ASN A 3 9.96 28.50 3.82
N LEU A 4 8.78 29.10 4.04
CA LEU A 4 8.51 29.95 5.22
C LEU A 4 7.47 29.37 6.18
N ILE A 5 6.81 28.24 5.84
CA ILE A 5 5.76 27.64 6.69
C ILE A 5 6.35 26.72 7.76
N ALA A 6 7.42 25.99 7.46
CA ALA A 6 8.09 25.11 8.43
C ALA A 6 8.73 25.84 9.64
N PRO A 7 9.46 26.97 9.47
CA PRO A 7 9.96 27.73 10.61
C PRO A 7 8.85 28.46 11.37
N ALA A 8 7.74 28.82 10.71
CA ALA A 8 6.58 29.42 11.37
C ALA A 8 5.82 28.41 12.25
N LEU A 9 5.71 27.14 11.84
CA LEU A 9 5.16 26.06 12.67
C LEU A 9 6.07 25.68 13.84
N ALA A 10 7.40 25.70 13.65
CA ALA A 10 8.36 25.49 14.74
C ALA A 10 8.38 26.66 15.74
N ALA A 11 8.24 27.90 15.26
CA ALA A 11 8.12 29.09 16.11
C ALA A 11 6.74 29.17 16.80
N ALA A 12 5.67 28.73 16.15
CA ALA A 12 4.34 28.59 16.77
C ALA A 12 4.31 27.48 17.83
N ALA A 13 4.98 26.34 17.60
CA ALA A 13 5.16 25.29 18.60
C ALA A 13 5.94 25.81 19.83
N LEU A 14 6.95 26.66 19.62
CA LEU A 14 7.70 27.33 20.70
C LEU A 14 6.92 28.44 21.42
N ALA A 15 6.02 29.15 20.73
CA ALA A 15 5.14 30.15 21.34
C ALA A 15 4.00 29.48 22.16
N ILE A 16 3.50 28.33 21.71
CA ILE A 16 2.54 27.50 22.45
C ILE A 16 3.20 26.88 23.69
N LEU A 17 4.50 26.54 23.62
CA LEU A 17 5.32 26.13 24.78
C LEU A 17 5.48 27.24 25.83
N ALA A 18 5.30 28.52 25.50
CA ALA A 18 5.43 29.64 26.44
C ALA A 18 4.09 30.07 27.08
N CYS A 19 2.95 29.64 26.51
CA CYS A 19 1.61 30.03 26.96
C CYS A 19 0.76 28.86 27.51
N ALA A 20 1.30 27.64 27.55
CA ALA A 20 0.65 26.55 28.27
C ALA A 20 0.50 26.96 29.74
N PRO A 21 -0.72 27.06 30.29
CA PRO A 21 -0.88 27.25 31.72
C PRO A 21 -0.21 26.06 32.38
N ALA A 22 0.69 26.32 33.33
CA ALA A 22 1.19 25.29 34.22
C ALA A 22 -0.02 24.48 34.67
N ALA A 23 -0.08 23.20 34.29
CA ALA A 23 -1.13 22.29 34.72
C ALA A 23 -1.02 22.20 36.24
N THR A 24 -1.74 23.07 36.94
CA THR A 24 -1.87 23.02 38.38
C THR A 24 -2.54 21.70 38.68
N ALA A 25 -1.78 20.79 39.26
CA ALA A 25 -2.25 19.55 39.85
C ALA A 25 -3.32 19.88 40.90
N GLN A 26 -4.58 19.99 40.47
CA GLN A 26 -5.71 20.09 41.36
C GLN A 26 -6.22 18.68 41.61
N THR A 27 -5.78 18.14 42.74
CA THR A 27 -6.23 16.88 43.32
C THR A 27 -7.75 16.88 43.54
N ARG A 28 -8.49 16.19 42.68
CA ARG A 28 -9.78 15.58 43.01
C ARG A 28 -9.68 14.09 42.69
N GLY A 29 -10.06 13.26 43.66
CA GLY A 29 -9.90 11.81 43.64
C GLY A 29 -10.79 11.08 42.63
N HIS A 30 -10.58 11.33 41.34
CA HIS A 30 -11.00 10.42 40.28
C HIS A 30 -9.83 9.50 39.93
N ASP A 31 -10.10 8.20 39.91
CA ASP A 31 -9.24 7.21 39.28
C ASP A 31 -9.15 7.57 37.78
N ASN A 32 -8.10 8.29 37.40
CA ASN A 32 -7.85 8.74 36.03
C ASN A 32 -7.38 7.60 35.11
N THR A 33 -7.43 6.35 35.57
CA THR A 33 -7.13 5.18 34.76
C THR A 33 -8.30 4.94 33.79
N PRO A 34 -8.10 5.07 32.47
CA PRO A 34 -9.16 4.82 31.52
C PRO A 34 -9.58 3.35 31.58
N ARG A 35 -10.90 3.12 31.58
CA ARG A 35 -11.47 1.77 31.65
C ARG A 35 -11.74 1.22 30.26
N PHE A 36 -11.49 -0.08 30.09
CA PHE A 36 -11.87 -0.81 28.87
C PHE A 36 -13.36 -0.64 28.56
N ASN A 37 -13.71 -0.62 27.26
CA ASN A 37 -15.05 -0.31 26.73
C ASN A 37 -15.50 1.14 26.96
N TYR A 38 -14.64 2.07 26.56
CA TYR A 38 -14.92 3.50 26.61
C TYR A 38 -16.19 3.88 25.83
N LEU A 39 -16.42 3.22 24.69
CA LEU A 39 -17.69 3.24 23.96
C LEU A 39 -18.31 1.83 23.95
N ASP A 40 -19.61 1.75 24.22
CA ASP A 40 -20.37 0.52 23.99
C ASP A 40 -20.48 0.21 22.48
N ALA A 41 -21.04 -0.95 22.14
CA ALA A 41 -21.18 -1.38 20.75
C ALA A 41 -22.10 -0.46 19.93
N SER A 42 -23.08 0.19 20.57
CA SER A 42 -24.01 1.11 19.91
C SER A 42 -23.30 2.41 19.53
N ASN A 43 -22.56 3.00 20.48
CA ASN A 43 -21.80 4.22 20.27
C ASN A 43 -20.65 4.02 19.28
N ARG A 44 -20.00 2.85 19.28
CA ARG A 44 -19.06 2.47 18.20
C ARG A 44 -19.73 2.37 16.83
N GLY A 45 -21.02 2.03 16.79
CA GLY A 45 -21.82 2.07 15.56
C GLY A 45 -22.06 3.49 15.07
N LEU A 46 -22.39 4.42 15.99
CA LEU A 46 -22.64 5.83 15.68
C LEU A 46 -21.36 6.56 15.23
N THR A 47 -20.22 6.30 15.86
CA THR A 47 -18.94 6.90 15.42
C THR A 47 -18.56 6.47 14.01
N ARG A 48 -18.96 5.27 13.57
CA ARG A 48 -18.76 4.80 12.20
C ARG A 48 -19.63 5.53 11.18
N THR A 49 -20.75 6.14 11.60
CA THR A 49 -21.60 6.94 10.71
C THR A 49 -21.15 8.40 10.61
N LEU A 50 -20.33 8.88 11.54
CA LEU A 50 -19.80 10.23 11.52
C LEU A 50 -18.63 10.37 10.53
N ALA A 51 -18.67 11.45 9.75
CA ALA A 51 -17.54 11.88 8.95
C ALA A 51 -16.62 12.78 9.76
N MET A 52 -15.39 12.93 9.28
CA MET A 52 -14.42 13.91 9.75
C MET A 52 -13.57 14.41 8.58
N GLN A 53 -13.04 15.63 8.68
CA GLN A 53 -12.18 16.23 7.66
C GLN A 53 -10.69 16.13 8.02
N ASP A 54 -9.89 15.44 7.21
CA ASP A 54 -8.46 15.33 7.52
C ASP A 54 -7.72 16.66 7.26
N PHE A 55 -6.47 16.75 7.71
CA PHE A 55 -5.64 17.96 7.52
C PHE A 55 -5.42 18.36 6.06
N ARG A 56 -5.75 17.47 5.11
CA ARG A 56 -5.62 17.71 3.67
C ARG A 56 -6.99 17.88 3.00
N GLY A 57 -8.07 18.00 3.77
CA GLY A 57 -9.43 18.25 3.29
C GLY A 57 -10.23 17.02 2.89
N ARG A 58 -9.71 15.79 3.04
CA ARG A 58 -10.47 14.58 2.72
C ARG A 58 -11.49 14.29 3.82
N MET A 59 -12.74 14.09 3.42
CA MET A 59 -13.79 13.58 4.27
C MET A 59 -13.70 12.06 4.39
N LYS A 60 -13.67 11.52 5.61
CA LYS A 60 -13.56 10.08 5.89
C LYS A 60 -14.31 9.70 7.19
N PRO A 61 -14.66 8.42 7.41
CA PRO A 61 -15.23 7.98 8.67
C PRO A 61 -14.31 8.26 9.86
N VAL A 62 -14.88 8.61 11.03
CA VAL A 62 -14.13 8.71 12.29
C VAL A 62 -13.46 7.38 12.65
N ASP A 63 -14.10 6.24 12.37
CA ASP A 63 -13.48 4.91 12.54
C ASP A 63 -12.20 4.73 11.73
N THR A 64 -12.19 5.13 10.45
CA THR A 64 -10.97 5.08 9.63
C THR A 64 -9.87 5.92 10.26
N HIS A 65 -10.20 7.15 10.67
CA HIS A 65 -9.22 8.05 11.27
C HIS A 65 -8.63 7.49 12.56
N ALA A 66 -9.47 7.00 13.46
CA ALA A 66 -9.02 6.38 14.70
C ALA A 66 -8.06 5.22 14.42
N ARG A 67 -8.41 4.31 13.49
CA ARG A 67 -7.54 3.21 13.05
C ARG A 67 -6.21 3.71 12.47
N GLU A 68 -6.25 4.70 11.59
CA GLU A 68 -5.05 5.27 10.97
C GLU A 68 -4.12 5.90 12.01
N ILE A 69 -4.65 6.70 12.94
CA ILE A 69 -3.86 7.40 13.95
C ILE A 69 -3.30 6.42 14.99
N VAL A 70 -4.11 5.48 15.48
CA VAL A 70 -3.65 4.41 16.38
C VAL A 70 -2.56 3.57 15.72
N MET A 71 -2.77 3.14 14.48
CA MET A 71 -1.78 2.37 13.73
C MET A 71 -0.51 3.19 13.45
N LYS A 72 -0.63 4.48 13.18
CA LYS A 72 0.51 5.35 12.90
C LYS A 72 1.40 5.51 14.12
N ILE A 73 0.81 5.76 15.29
CA ILE A 73 1.52 6.00 16.55
C ILE A 73 2.08 4.70 17.13
N THR A 74 1.22 3.68 17.31
CA THR A 74 1.56 2.44 18.04
C THR A 74 2.19 1.36 17.15
N LYS A 75 2.02 1.48 15.82
CA LYS A 75 2.32 0.42 14.84
C LYS A 75 1.54 -0.89 15.08
N ARG A 76 0.37 -0.81 15.69
CA ARG A 76 -0.56 -1.92 15.89
C ARG A 76 -1.98 -1.52 15.46
N GLU A 77 -2.73 -2.47 14.89
CA GLU A 77 -4.16 -2.29 14.63
C GLU A 77 -4.95 -2.19 15.94
N HIS A 78 -4.57 -2.95 16.96
CA HIS A 78 -5.11 -2.88 18.31
C HIS A 78 -3.94 -2.76 19.29
N PHE A 79 -4.03 -1.85 20.25
CA PHE A 79 -2.99 -1.62 21.25
C PHE A 79 -3.53 -2.00 22.63
N GLU A 80 -2.82 -2.87 23.35
CA GLU A 80 -3.21 -3.37 24.67
C GLU A 80 -4.65 -3.91 24.76
N GLY A 81 -5.17 -4.46 23.65
CA GLY A 81 -6.54 -5.00 23.57
C GLY A 81 -7.64 -3.96 23.37
N TRP A 82 -7.31 -2.67 23.28
CA TRP A 82 -8.27 -1.61 23.02
C TRP A 82 -8.76 -1.61 21.56
N ASP A 83 -10.03 -1.27 21.38
CA ASP A 83 -10.54 -0.86 20.06
C ASP A 83 -9.93 0.49 19.67
N PRO A 84 -9.57 0.72 18.39
CA PRO A 84 -8.96 1.97 17.97
C PRO A 84 -9.81 3.20 18.26
N GLN A 85 -11.14 3.09 18.18
CA GLN A 85 -12.04 4.21 18.46
C GLN A 85 -12.00 4.54 19.96
N ASP A 86 -12.16 3.53 20.81
CA ASP A 86 -12.08 3.69 22.27
C ASP A 86 -10.76 4.32 22.70
N LEU A 87 -9.65 3.82 22.14
CA LEU A 87 -8.32 4.32 22.44
C LEU A 87 -8.13 5.76 21.99
N TYR A 88 -8.57 6.09 20.78
CA TYR A 88 -8.46 7.44 20.23
C TYR A 88 -9.28 8.46 21.04
N PHE A 89 -10.53 8.13 21.38
CA PHE A 89 -11.33 9.00 22.24
C PHE A 89 -10.76 9.10 23.65
N SER A 90 -10.20 8.01 24.20
CA SER A 90 -9.52 8.04 25.48
C SER A 90 -8.29 8.95 25.48
N TRP A 91 -7.53 9.01 24.37
CA TRP A 91 -6.41 9.95 24.22
C TRP A 91 -6.86 11.41 24.30
N LEU A 92 -8.00 11.75 23.67
CA LEU A 92 -8.57 13.09 23.70
C LEU A 92 -9.05 13.52 25.10
N THR A 93 -9.60 12.60 25.86
CA THR A 93 -10.33 12.92 27.10
C THR A 93 -9.54 12.63 28.38
N ASN A 94 -8.55 11.74 28.33
CA ASN A 94 -7.68 11.34 29.46
C ASN A 94 -6.19 11.63 29.18
N PRO A 95 -5.81 12.86 28.78
CA PRO A 95 -4.45 13.14 28.31
C PRO A 95 -3.38 12.95 29.39
N ALA A 96 -3.70 13.21 30.66
CA ALA A 96 -2.75 13.04 31.77
C ALA A 96 -2.28 11.59 31.92
N PHE A 97 -3.19 10.62 31.76
CA PHE A 97 -2.83 9.20 31.81
C PHE A 97 -1.94 8.81 30.62
N TRP A 98 -2.34 9.22 29.41
CA TRP A 98 -1.65 8.81 28.19
C TRP A 98 -0.33 9.54 27.94
N TYR A 99 -0.11 10.71 28.56
CA TYR A 99 1.16 11.44 28.51
C TYR A 99 2.32 10.60 29.06
N ASP A 100 2.07 9.82 30.12
CA ASP A 100 3.06 8.96 30.77
C ASP A 100 3.07 7.52 30.28
N HIS A 101 2.14 7.13 29.40
CA HIS A 101 2.01 5.75 28.93
C HIS A 101 2.88 5.47 27.71
N ASP A 102 3.62 4.36 27.74
CA ASP A 102 4.49 3.94 26.64
C ASP A 102 3.68 3.45 25.43
N LEU A 103 3.48 4.31 24.42
CA LEU A 103 2.70 3.97 23.22
C LEU A 103 3.27 4.49 21.90
N ILE A 104 4.25 5.39 21.93
CA ILE A 104 4.84 5.95 20.71
C ILE A 104 5.96 5.02 20.24
N TYR A 105 5.76 4.37 19.10
CA TYR A 105 6.68 3.32 18.64
C TYR A 105 8.08 3.84 18.30
N ALA A 106 9.14 3.28 18.86
CA ALA A 106 10.54 3.61 18.58
C ALA A 106 11.36 2.35 18.28
N LYS A 107 11.49 1.98 16.99
CA LYS A 107 12.26 0.78 16.57
C LYS A 107 13.69 1.07 16.12
N HIS A 108 13.91 2.18 15.42
CA HIS A 108 15.16 2.37 14.69
C HIS A 108 16.35 2.60 15.65
N PRO A 109 17.46 1.84 15.55
CA PRO A 109 18.58 1.93 16.49
C PRO A 109 19.13 3.37 16.63
N GLY A 110 19.31 4.07 15.52
CA GLY A 110 19.76 5.47 15.56
C GLY A 110 18.77 6.44 16.23
N VAL A 111 17.47 6.14 16.24
CA VAL A 111 16.49 6.96 16.98
C VAL A 111 16.51 6.59 18.46
N LYS A 112 16.65 5.30 18.78
CA LYS A 112 16.83 4.81 20.16
C LYS A 112 18.08 5.42 20.81
N ALA A 113 19.19 5.48 20.07
CA ALA A 113 20.44 6.08 20.53
C ALA A 113 20.28 7.58 20.85
N LEU A 114 19.57 8.33 20.00
CA LEU A 114 19.26 9.75 20.26
C LEU A 114 18.38 9.94 21.50
N LEU A 115 17.55 8.95 21.83
CA LEU A 115 16.71 8.93 23.02
C LEU A 115 17.41 8.36 24.27
N GLY A 116 18.67 7.96 24.17
CA GLY A 116 19.39 7.31 25.26
C GLY A 116 18.84 5.93 25.67
N ILE A 117 18.10 5.27 24.77
CA ILE A 117 17.52 3.94 25.01
C ILE A 117 18.56 2.87 24.62
N PRO A 118 19.01 2.01 25.56
CA PRO A 118 19.99 0.96 25.27
C PRO A 118 19.55 0.02 24.13
N GLU A 119 20.48 -0.38 23.25
CA GLU A 119 20.20 -1.31 22.14
C GLU A 119 19.76 -2.70 22.61
N ASP A 120 20.19 -3.12 23.81
CA ASP A 120 19.98 -4.44 24.42
C ASP A 120 18.67 -4.56 25.21
N ARG A 121 17.92 -3.47 25.42
CA ARG A 121 16.55 -3.55 25.93
C ARG A 121 15.62 -4.10 24.85
N GLY A 122 15.54 -5.43 24.80
CA GLY A 122 14.34 -6.21 24.49
C GLY A 122 14.01 -6.40 23.01
N GLU A 123 14.73 -7.30 22.33
CA GLU A 123 14.07 -8.13 21.32
C GLU A 123 13.01 -8.99 22.03
N ALA A 124 11.74 -8.74 21.74
CA ALA A 124 10.65 -9.57 22.23
C ALA A 124 10.83 -11.02 21.73
N HIS A 125 11.01 -11.96 22.65
CA HIS A 125 10.67 -13.35 22.38
C HIS A 125 9.17 -13.48 22.09
N PHE A 126 8.84 -14.44 21.23
CA PHE A 126 7.50 -14.76 20.76
C PHE A 126 6.43 -14.66 21.87
N GLY A 127 5.42 -13.79 21.68
CA GLY A 127 4.20 -13.78 22.51
C GLY A 127 4.02 -12.60 23.49
N SER A 128 5.01 -11.76 23.72
CA SER A 128 4.81 -10.46 24.41
C SER A 128 5.83 -9.44 23.92
N PRO A 129 5.41 -8.34 23.27
CA PRO A 129 6.32 -7.26 22.95
C PRO A 129 6.91 -6.72 24.25
N GLY A 130 8.22 -6.84 24.45
CA GLY A 130 8.89 -6.13 25.53
C GLY A 130 8.56 -4.64 25.41
N LYS A 131 8.24 -3.98 26.53
CA LYS A 131 7.91 -2.54 26.63
C LYS A 131 8.95 -1.61 25.98
N ALA A 132 10.14 -2.11 25.65
CA ALA A 132 11.26 -1.36 25.08
C ALA A 132 11.15 -0.92 23.60
N ALA A 133 10.00 -1.13 22.95
CA ALA A 133 9.74 -0.64 21.59
C ALA A 133 8.83 0.59 21.55
N TRP A 134 8.31 1.04 22.68
CA TRP A 134 7.49 2.24 22.79
C TRP A 134 8.06 3.18 23.83
N VAL A 135 7.75 4.45 23.69
CA VAL A 135 8.11 5.51 24.64
C VAL A 135 6.88 6.35 24.96
N SER A 136 6.85 6.93 26.15
CA SER A 136 5.84 7.90 26.56
C SER A 136 6.13 9.28 25.97
N ALA A 137 5.11 10.15 25.91
CA ALA A 137 5.32 11.55 25.56
C ALA A 137 6.13 12.29 26.64
N SER A 138 5.96 11.92 27.91
CA SER A 138 6.75 12.49 29.01
C SER A 138 8.25 12.24 28.88
N SER A 139 8.65 11.08 28.37
CA SER A 139 10.07 10.78 28.13
C SER A 139 10.71 11.61 27.00
N LEU A 140 9.90 12.29 26.19
CA LEU A 140 10.34 13.10 25.06
C LEU A 140 10.41 14.60 25.37
N ILE A 141 9.92 15.00 26.55
CA ILE A 141 9.90 16.38 27.01
C ILE A 141 10.76 16.49 28.26
N ASP A 142 11.83 17.29 28.19
CA ASP A 142 12.66 17.64 29.33
C ASP A 142 12.43 19.11 29.70
N GLY A 143 11.72 19.35 30.80
CA GLY A 143 11.23 20.67 31.18
C GLY A 143 10.29 21.24 30.12
N ASN A 144 10.76 22.27 29.39
CA ASN A 144 10.02 22.89 28.29
C ASN A 144 10.67 22.64 26.92
N GLN A 145 11.56 21.64 26.83
CA GLN A 145 12.30 21.32 25.62
C GLN A 145 11.97 19.93 25.11
N TYR A 146 11.78 19.82 23.81
CA TYR A 146 11.66 18.54 23.13
C TYR A 146 13.04 17.92 22.91
N VAL A 147 13.26 16.73 23.48
CA VAL A 147 14.55 16.03 23.55
C VAL A 147 15.18 15.84 22.16
N LEU A 148 14.39 15.59 21.12
CA LEU A 148 14.87 15.37 19.76
C LEU A 148 14.91 16.64 18.89
N GLY A 149 14.60 17.81 19.46
CA GLY A 149 14.37 19.04 18.70
C GLY A 149 15.57 19.47 17.83
N ASP A 150 16.79 19.41 18.36
CA ASP A 150 17.99 19.77 17.59
C ASP A 150 18.28 18.80 16.44
N ALA A 151 18.21 17.50 16.71
CA ALA A 151 18.42 16.47 15.70
C ALA A 151 17.36 16.54 14.58
N VAL A 152 16.11 16.87 14.93
CA VAL A 152 15.03 17.08 13.95
C VAL A 152 15.31 18.32 13.10
N ARG A 153 15.73 19.45 13.71
CA ARG A 153 16.11 20.67 12.97
C ARG A 153 17.27 20.42 12.01
N GLU A 154 18.27 19.67 12.42
CA GLU A 154 19.38 19.27 11.57
C GLU A 154 18.92 18.39 10.39
N ALA A 155 18.09 17.39 10.66
CA ALA A 155 17.52 16.53 9.63
C ALA A 155 16.69 17.31 8.61
N LEU A 156 15.89 18.29 9.05
CA LEU A 156 15.10 19.16 8.16
C LEU A 156 15.96 20.09 7.31
N ARG A 157 17.10 20.57 7.83
CA ARG A 157 18.07 21.39 7.07
C ARG A 157 18.84 20.58 6.02
N THR A 158 18.99 19.28 6.24
CA THR A 158 19.65 18.38 5.29
C THR A 158 18.74 18.14 4.08
N PRO A 159 19.22 18.34 2.83
CA PRO A 159 18.45 18.03 1.62
C PRO A 159 17.97 16.57 1.61
N ASP A 160 16.74 16.33 1.14
CA ASP A 160 16.09 15.01 1.14
C ASP A 160 16.96 13.89 0.55
N ALA A 161 17.69 14.19 -0.53
CA ALA A 161 18.60 13.25 -1.21
C ALA A 161 19.81 12.85 -0.37
N GLU A 162 20.25 13.73 0.54
CA GLU A 162 21.46 13.57 1.36
C GLU A 162 21.14 13.06 2.78
N ARG A 163 19.87 13.07 3.18
CA ARG A 163 19.46 12.60 4.52
C ARG A 163 19.85 11.15 4.76
N SER A 164 20.55 10.92 5.88
CA SER A 164 20.86 9.58 6.36
C SER A 164 19.59 8.78 6.69
N LYS A 165 19.71 7.44 6.73
CA LYS A 165 18.59 6.57 7.15
C LYS A 165 18.08 6.95 8.54
N THR A 166 18.98 7.28 9.47
CA THR A 166 18.61 7.73 10.82
C THR A 166 17.80 9.02 10.78
N GLN A 167 18.24 10.04 10.04
CA GLN A 167 17.51 11.30 9.91
C GLN A 167 16.11 11.09 9.33
N ARG A 168 15.96 10.27 8.29
CA ARG A 168 14.63 9.96 7.72
C ARG A 168 13.72 9.24 8.71
N LYS A 169 14.27 8.31 9.50
CA LYS A 169 13.51 7.58 10.53
C LYS A 169 13.19 8.46 11.73
N LEU A 170 14.07 9.41 12.06
CA LEU A 170 13.85 10.44 13.07
C LEU A 170 12.68 11.34 12.67
N LEU A 171 12.65 11.90 11.45
CA LEU A 171 11.51 12.72 11.00
C LEU A 171 10.19 11.95 11.01
N LYS A 172 10.19 10.67 10.62
CA LYS A 172 9.00 9.82 10.72
C LYS A 172 8.59 9.55 12.18
N PHE A 173 9.54 9.51 13.12
CA PHE A 173 9.26 9.38 14.55
C PHE A 173 8.69 10.67 15.12
N ASP A 174 9.32 11.78 14.81
CA ASP A 174 8.88 13.12 15.17
C ASP A 174 7.45 13.41 14.71
N GLU A 175 7.11 13.06 13.46
CA GLU A 175 5.74 13.15 12.95
C GLU A 175 4.75 12.36 13.83
N ARG A 176 5.13 11.17 14.32
CA ARG A 176 4.25 10.35 15.18
C ARG A 176 4.05 10.97 16.55
N PHE A 177 5.12 11.49 17.14
CA PHE A 177 5.06 12.23 18.40
C PHE A 177 4.14 13.45 18.26
N ASN A 178 4.35 14.29 17.25
CA ASN A 178 3.54 15.50 17.04
C ASN A 178 2.07 15.20 16.78
N ILE A 179 1.74 14.10 16.08
CA ILE A 179 0.35 13.66 15.90
C ILE A 179 -0.26 13.27 17.24
N PHE A 180 0.43 12.46 18.04
CA PHE A 180 -0.06 12.07 19.36
C PHE A 180 -0.22 13.29 20.27
N TRP A 181 0.78 14.18 20.27
CA TRP A 181 0.77 15.44 21.01
C TRP A 181 -0.45 16.29 20.66
N ASN A 182 -0.74 16.44 19.36
CA ASN A 182 -1.91 17.18 18.91
C ASN A 182 -3.21 16.55 19.41
N VAL A 183 -3.33 15.22 19.36
CA VAL A 183 -4.52 14.49 19.83
C VAL A 183 -4.75 14.67 21.33
N ILE A 184 -3.73 14.46 22.18
CA ILE A 184 -3.91 14.62 23.64
C ILE A 184 -4.21 16.06 24.05
N ASN A 185 -3.85 17.03 23.20
CA ASN A 185 -4.19 18.43 23.42
C ASN A 185 -5.56 18.82 22.86
N GLY A 186 -6.39 17.88 22.37
CA GLY A 186 -7.75 18.14 21.86
C GLY A 186 -7.85 18.33 20.34
N GLY A 187 -6.72 18.29 19.63
CA GLY A 187 -6.65 18.55 18.20
C GLY A 187 -6.83 17.30 17.32
N GLY A 188 -7.10 17.53 16.04
CA GLY A 188 -7.02 16.51 14.99
C GLY A 188 -8.27 15.67 14.76
N LEU A 189 -9.29 15.73 15.62
CA LEU A 189 -10.63 15.19 15.34
C LEU A 189 -11.55 16.29 14.82
N ARG A 190 -11.40 16.65 13.54
CA ARG A 190 -12.21 17.69 12.90
C ARG A 190 -13.58 17.15 12.49
N ILE A 191 -14.55 17.23 13.40
CA ILE A 191 -15.90 16.68 13.25
C ILE A 191 -17.00 17.75 13.26
N PHE A 192 -16.65 19.01 13.57
CA PHE A 192 -17.60 20.12 13.67
C PHE A 192 -17.48 21.02 12.44
N PRO A 193 -18.45 21.06 11.52
CA PRO A 193 -18.37 21.97 10.38
C PRO A 193 -18.37 23.43 10.85
N ILE A 194 -17.56 24.28 10.21
CA ILE A 194 -17.55 25.72 10.49
C ILE A 194 -18.69 26.38 9.67
N PRO A 195 -19.72 26.96 10.31
CA PRO A 195 -20.85 27.53 9.59
C PRO A 195 -20.42 28.67 8.65
N GLY A 196 -20.77 28.55 7.37
CA GLY A 196 -20.49 29.59 6.37
C GLY A 196 -19.04 29.70 5.90
N ASP A 197 -18.15 28.77 6.29
CA ASP A 197 -16.77 28.78 5.81
C ASP A 197 -16.70 28.57 4.28
N PRO A 198 -16.04 29.46 3.52
CA PRO A 198 -15.99 29.38 2.06
C PRO A 198 -15.24 28.15 1.54
N ASN A 199 -14.39 27.51 2.36
CA ASN A 199 -13.64 26.31 2.01
C ASN A 199 -14.24 25.03 2.60
N HIS A 200 -15.42 25.13 3.24
CA HIS A 200 -16.06 24.03 3.94
C HIS A 200 -15.13 23.36 4.98
N ALA A 201 -14.35 24.17 5.71
CA ALA A 201 -13.46 23.69 6.76
C ALA A 201 -14.25 23.17 7.98
N TRP A 202 -13.71 22.13 8.62
CA TRP A 202 -14.26 21.57 9.85
C TRP A 202 -13.25 21.77 10.98
N ALA A 203 -13.78 22.08 12.15
CA ALA A 203 -13.10 22.35 13.40
C ALA A 203 -12.97 21.08 14.26
N ASP A 204 -11.87 21.00 15.02
CA ASP A 204 -11.71 20.07 16.13
C ASP A 204 -12.04 20.73 17.49
N PHE A 205 -11.81 20.03 18.61
CA PHE A 205 -12.17 20.57 19.93
C PHE A 205 -11.33 21.78 20.35
N ASN A 206 -10.13 21.96 19.81
CA ASN A 206 -9.32 23.14 20.08
C ASN A 206 -9.84 24.33 19.30
N ASP A 207 -10.13 24.12 18.02
CA ASP A 207 -10.72 25.13 17.16
C ASP A 207 -12.04 25.67 17.77
N VAL A 208 -12.90 24.79 18.33
CA VAL A 208 -14.16 25.21 19.00
C VAL A 208 -13.92 26.09 20.24
N ARG A 209 -12.80 25.89 20.95
CA ARG A 209 -12.45 26.68 22.15
C ARG A 209 -11.79 28.01 21.82
N GLU A 210 -11.10 28.08 20.69
CA GLU A 210 -10.34 29.25 20.26
C GLU A 210 -11.13 30.18 19.32
N LEU A 211 -12.06 29.61 18.56
CA LEU A 211 -12.86 30.32 17.56
C LEU A 211 -14.32 30.45 18.02
N ASP A 212 -14.96 31.57 17.68
CA ASP A 212 -16.41 31.73 17.84
C ASP A 212 -17.13 31.07 16.66
N LEU A 213 -17.52 29.81 16.84
CA LEU A 213 -18.23 29.00 15.84
C LEU A 213 -19.76 29.00 16.02
N GLY A 214 -20.27 29.81 16.96
CA GLY A 214 -21.66 29.86 17.36
C GLY A 214 -22.00 28.93 18.54
N ALA A 215 -23.01 29.34 19.32
CA ALA A 215 -23.40 28.68 20.58
C ALA A 215 -23.78 27.20 20.39
N GLU A 216 -24.47 26.86 19.30
CA GLU A 216 -24.91 25.47 19.04
C GLU A 216 -23.71 24.52 18.89
N VAL A 217 -22.67 24.93 18.16
CA VAL A 217 -21.47 24.09 17.94
C VAL A 217 -20.69 23.93 19.25
N ALA A 218 -20.54 25.00 20.03
CA ALA A 218 -19.86 24.97 21.32
C ALA A 218 -20.59 24.07 22.33
N GLU A 219 -21.92 24.19 22.45
CA GLU A 219 -22.74 23.37 23.34
C GLU A 219 -22.64 21.87 23.01
N VAL A 220 -22.71 21.51 21.73
CA VAL A 220 -22.58 20.11 21.30
C VAL A 220 -21.18 19.56 21.56
N ALA A 221 -20.14 20.35 21.31
CA ALA A 221 -18.76 19.94 21.59
C ALA A 221 -18.52 19.71 23.08
N ASP A 222 -18.97 20.63 23.94
CA ASP A 222 -18.87 20.52 25.40
C ASP A 222 -19.68 19.33 25.92
N ALA A 223 -20.90 19.11 25.40
CA ALA A 223 -21.72 17.97 25.76
C ALA A 223 -21.03 16.64 25.43
N LEU A 224 -20.40 16.54 24.25
CA LEU A 224 -19.65 15.35 23.84
C LEU A 224 -18.44 15.10 24.74
N VAL A 225 -17.61 16.13 25.00
CA VAL A 225 -16.42 16.00 25.86
C VAL A 225 -16.82 15.61 27.28
N SER A 226 -17.86 16.25 27.84
CA SER A 226 -18.38 15.90 29.17
C SER A 226 -18.89 14.46 29.20
N ALA A 227 -19.70 14.05 28.23
CA ALA A 227 -20.26 12.70 28.19
C ALA A 227 -19.17 11.62 28.07
N LEU A 228 -18.14 11.87 27.25
CA LEU A 228 -16.98 10.99 27.13
C LEU A 228 -16.22 10.90 28.46
N ARG A 229 -15.91 12.02 29.12
CA ARG A 229 -15.22 12.03 30.43
C ARG A 229 -16.00 11.27 31.51
N ASP A 230 -17.32 11.43 31.51
CA ASP A 230 -18.21 10.74 32.45
C ASP A 230 -18.42 9.26 32.09
N MET A 231 -17.99 8.83 30.89
CA MET A 231 -18.25 7.51 30.30
C MET A 231 -19.76 7.16 30.27
N ASP A 232 -20.61 8.18 30.15
CA ASP A 232 -22.07 8.02 30.08
C ASP A 232 -22.48 7.73 28.64
N ASN A 233 -22.66 6.43 28.33
CA ASN A 233 -22.98 5.98 26.97
C ASN A 233 -24.30 6.55 26.43
N ALA A 234 -25.28 6.88 27.27
CA ALA A 234 -26.53 7.47 26.79
C ALA A 234 -26.32 8.93 26.37
N ARG A 235 -25.55 9.70 27.16
CA ARG A 235 -25.18 11.08 26.81
C ARG A 235 -24.23 11.12 25.61
N ILE A 236 -23.30 10.16 25.51
CA ILE A 236 -22.42 10.03 24.33
C ILE A 236 -23.26 9.82 23.08
N ALA A 237 -24.24 8.90 23.11
CA ALA A 237 -25.11 8.63 21.97
C ALA A 237 -25.85 9.89 21.52
N ALA A 238 -26.44 10.64 22.46
CA ALA A 238 -27.13 11.89 22.18
C ALA A 238 -26.19 12.93 21.56
N ALA A 239 -25.01 13.14 22.16
CA ALA A 239 -24.04 14.11 21.64
C ALA A 239 -23.51 13.73 20.25
N LEU A 240 -23.27 12.45 19.96
CA LEU A 240 -22.87 11.98 18.63
C LEU A 240 -23.98 12.20 17.58
N GLN A 241 -25.24 12.04 17.96
CA GLN A 241 -26.39 12.36 17.07
C GLN A 241 -26.49 13.86 16.81
N ASP A 242 -26.22 14.68 17.82
CA ASP A 242 -26.17 16.14 17.66
C ASP A 242 -25.02 16.58 16.75
N VAL A 243 -23.85 15.96 16.88
CA VAL A 243 -22.74 16.16 15.91
C VAL A 243 -23.19 15.78 14.50
N HIS A 244 -23.86 14.63 14.33
CA HIS A 244 -24.35 14.22 13.01
C HIS A 244 -25.32 15.25 12.41
N ARG A 245 -26.24 15.78 13.22
CA ARG A 245 -27.18 16.84 12.82
C ARG A 245 -26.47 18.13 12.42
N LEU A 246 -25.41 18.53 13.12
CA LEU A 246 -24.56 19.66 12.70
C LEU A 246 -23.89 19.40 11.35
N GLN A 247 -23.38 18.19 11.14
CA GLN A 247 -22.76 17.78 9.87
C GLN A 247 -23.74 17.84 8.70
N GLU A 248 -24.98 17.41 8.88
CA GLU A 248 -26.02 17.51 7.86
C GLU A 248 -26.47 18.96 7.61
N THR A 249 -26.50 19.79 8.65
CA THR A 249 -26.98 21.18 8.54
C THR A 249 -25.94 22.08 7.88
N TYR A 250 -24.68 22.02 8.33
CA TYR A 250 -23.63 22.95 7.92
C TYR A 250 -22.60 22.32 6.95
N GLY A 251 -22.54 20.99 6.85
CA GLY A 251 -21.53 20.24 6.08
C GLY A 251 -22.09 19.41 4.91
N ALA A 252 -23.38 19.50 4.59
CA ALA A 252 -24.04 18.66 3.58
C ALA A 252 -23.33 18.60 2.22
N SER A 253 -22.72 19.71 1.77
CA SER A 253 -22.09 19.81 0.45
C SER A 253 -20.83 18.95 0.30
N VAL A 254 -20.15 18.64 1.42
CA VAL A 254 -18.88 17.89 1.43
C VAL A 254 -19.01 16.50 2.04
N LEU A 255 -20.16 16.17 2.63
CA LEU A 255 -20.38 14.85 3.23
C LEU A 255 -20.21 13.72 2.20
N PRO A 256 -19.43 12.66 2.51
CA PRO A 256 -19.34 11.48 1.66
C PRO A 256 -20.71 10.82 1.48
N SER A 257 -20.95 10.24 0.31
CA SER A 257 -22.16 9.44 0.12
C SER A 257 -22.18 8.23 1.07
N GLY A 258 -23.37 7.81 1.50
CA GLY A 258 -23.51 6.61 2.34
C GLY A 258 -22.97 5.32 1.69
N ALA A 259 -22.80 5.29 0.36
CA ALA A 259 -22.11 4.20 -0.33
C ALA A 259 -20.59 4.25 -0.14
N SER A 260 -19.98 5.44 -0.24
CA SER A 260 -18.54 5.65 0.02
C SER A 260 -18.19 5.28 1.46
N LEU A 261 -18.96 5.77 2.44
CA LEU A 261 -18.75 5.48 3.85
C LEU A 261 -18.81 3.96 4.14
N ARG A 262 -19.88 3.28 3.68
CA ARG A 262 -20.03 1.82 3.86
C ARG A 262 -18.95 1.01 3.15
N ALA A 263 -18.53 1.45 1.96
CA ALA A 263 -17.44 0.79 1.24
C ALA A 263 -16.13 0.88 2.01
N GLU A 264 -15.80 2.05 2.55
CA GLU A 264 -14.57 2.25 3.33
C GLU A 264 -14.56 1.43 4.63
N LEU A 265 -15.66 1.46 5.38
CA LEU A 265 -15.82 0.66 6.59
C LEU A 265 -15.70 -0.84 6.29
N TRP A 266 -16.28 -1.32 5.20
CA TRP A 266 -16.16 -2.73 4.80
C TRP A 266 -14.72 -3.10 4.42
N LEU A 267 -14.00 -2.21 3.73
CA LEU A 267 -12.59 -2.42 3.40
C LEU A 267 -11.73 -2.51 4.66
N ASN A 268 -11.98 -1.64 5.65
CA ASN A 268 -11.30 -1.63 6.93
C ASN A 268 -11.56 -2.93 7.71
N ASP A 269 -12.81 -3.39 7.77
CA ASP A 269 -13.17 -4.57 8.57
C ASP A 269 -12.71 -5.89 7.92
N LYS A 270 -12.83 -5.99 6.59
CA LYS A 270 -12.64 -7.26 5.89
C LYS A 270 -11.24 -7.46 5.34
N HIS A 271 -10.42 -6.42 5.22
CA HIS A 271 -9.08 -6.49 4.63
C HIS A 271 -9.03 -7.39 3.37
N PRO A 272 -9.86 -7.12 2.35
CA PRO A 272 -10.13 -8.08 1.28
C PRO A 272 -8.89 -8.45 0.47
N PHE A 273 -7.97 -7.50 0.25
CA PHE A 273 -6.71 -7.74 -0.47
C PHE A 273 -5.79 -8.72 0.28
N ARG A 274 -5.82 -8.69 1.63
CA ARG A 274 -5.15 -9.70 2.47
C ARG A 274 -5.82 -11.05 2.33
N ASN A 275 -7.14 -11.08 2.47
CA ASN A 275 -7.88 -12.33 2.50
C ASN A 275 -7.93 -13.04 1.14
N VAL A 276 -7.89 -12.31 0.02
CA VAL A 276 -7.87 -12.90 -1.33
C VAL A 276 -6.51 -13.49 -1.73
N THR A 277 -5.44 -13.12 -1.03
CA THR A 277 -4.09 -13.60 -1.34
C THR A 277 -3.96 -15.12 -1.16
N MET A 278 -4.57 -15.68 -0.10
CA MET A 278 -4.54 -17.13 0.12
C MET A 278 -5.30 -17.95 -0.92
N PRO A 279 -6.54 -17.58 -1.31
CA PRO A 279 -7.22 -18.19 -2.44
C PRO A 279 -6.40 -18.23 -3.73
N TYR A 280 -5.65 -17.17 -4.07
CA TYR A 280 -4.74 -17.20 -5.21
C TYR A 280 -3.60 -18.21 -5.02
N LEU A 281 -3.00 -18.29 -3.83
CA LEU A 281 -1.96 -19.28 -3.55
C LEU A 281 -2.50 -20.71 -3.67
N ILE A 282 -3.71 -20.97 -3.15
CA ILE A 282 -4.38 -22.27 -3.26
C ILE A 282 -4.66 -22.60 -4.73
N ALA A 283 -5.20 -21.64 -5.50
CA ALA A 283 -5.43 -21.82 -6.93
C ALA A 283 -4.13 -22.15 -7.68
N PHE A 284 -3.03 -21.45 -7.38
CA PHE A 284 -1.72 -21.75 -7.94
C PHE A 284 -1.30 -23.20 -7.67
N LEU A 285 -1.34 -23.63 -6.40
CA LEU A 285 -0.92 -24.98 -6.01
C LEU A 285 -1.76 -26.07 -6.69
N ILE A 286 -3.07 -25.89 -6.80
CA ILE A 286 -3.95 -26.85 -7.48
C ILE A 286 -3.69 -26.88 -8.99
N LEU A 287 -3.62 -25.70 -9.62
CA LEU A 287 -3.51 -25.58 -11.07
C LEU A 287 -2.12 -25.96 -11.59
N ILE A 288 -1.05 -25.70 -10.84
CA ILE A 288 0.29 -26.13 -11.23
C ILE A 288 0.42 -27.66 -11.19
N VAL A 289 -0.19 -28.31 -10.18
CA VAL A 289 -0.28 -29.77 -10.12
C VAL A 289 -1.11 -30.29 -11.28
N ALA A 290 -2.25 -29.67 -11.60
CA ALA A 290 -3.05 -30.03 -12.77
C ALA A 290 -2.25 -29.91 -14.07
N PHE A 291 -1.47 -28.84 -14.24
CA PHE A 291 -0.62 -28.63 -15.40
C PHE A 291 0.41 -29.74 -15.58
N PHE A 292 1.23 -30.03 -14.56
CA PHE A 292 2.24 -31.10 -14.63
C PHE A 292 1.60 -32.49 -14.80
N TRP A 293 0.46 -32.73 -14.14
CA TRP A 293 -0.30 -33.97 -14.32
C TRP A 293 -0.80 -34.14 -15.76
N SER A 294 -1.24 -33.05 -16.41
CA SER A 294 -1.64 -33.07 -17.82
C SER A 294 -0.48 -33.45 -18.76
N ILE A 295 0.73 -32.95 -18.50
CA ILE A 295 1.93 -33.33 -19.26
C ILE A 295 2.17 -34.84 -19.16
N GLY A 296 2.12 -35.40 -17.95
CA GLY A 296 2.43 -36.82 -17.72
C GLY A 296 1.33 -37.80 -18.17
N ARG A 297 0.05 -37.44 -18.03
CA ARG A 297 -1.08 -38.36 -18.26
C ARG A 297 -1.89 -38.09 -19.52
N ARG A 298 -1.79 -36.88 -20.08
CA ARG A 298 -2.63 -36.41 -21.20
C ARG A 298 -1.81 -35.80 -22.34
N GLY A 299 -0.48 -35.96 -22.33
CA GLY A 299 0.39 -35.37 -23.34
C GLY A 299 0.32 -33.83 -23.41
N GLY A 300 -0.07 -33.16 -22.32
CA GLY A 300 -0.28 -31.71 -22.30
C GLY A 300 -1.54 -31.23 -23.03
N ALA A 301 -2.51 -32.11 -23.28
CA ALA A 301 -3.79 -31.73 -23.86
C ALA A 301 -4.59 -30.77 -22.95
N ALA A 302 -5.44 -29.95 -23.58
CA ALA A 302 -6.37 -29.09 -22.85
C ALA A 302 -7.34 -29.91 -21.98
N PHE A 303 -7.70 -29.35 -20.82
CA PHE A 303 -8.67 -29.92 -19.90
C PHE A 303 -10.09 -29.68 -20.38
N PRO A 304 -10.98 -30.70 -20.34
CA PRO A 304 -12.41 -30.43 -20.37
C PRO A 304 -12.80 -29.69 -19.09
N TRP A 305 -13.76 -28.78 -19.18
CA TRP A 305 -14.23 -27.99 -18.04
C TRP A 305 -14.71 -28.84 -16.85
N ARG A 306 -15.18 -30.06 -17.11
CA ARG A 306 -15.67 -31.00 -16.07
C ARG A 306 -14.57 -31.77 -15.33
N HIS A 307 -13.29 -31.62 -15.71
CA HIS A 307 -12.22 -32.34 -15.03
C HIS A 307 -12.08 -31.86 -13.59
N PRO A 308 -12.20 -32.73 -12.56
CA PRO A 308 -12.42 -32.29 -11.17
C PRO A 308 -11.28 -31.44 -10.62
N LEU A 309 -10.03 -31.85 -10.84
CA LEU A 309 -8.85 -31.10 -10.37
C LEU A 309 -8.72 -29.73 -11.05
N TYR A 310 -9.01 -29.66 -12.35
CA TYR A 310 -8.91 -28.41 -13.11
C TYR A 310 -10.07 -27.49 -12.77
N LEU A 311 -11.29 -28.04 -12.68
CA LEU A 311 -12.50 -27.33 -12.31
C LEU A 311 -12.38 -26.71 -10.92
N LEU A 312 -11.89 -27.47 -9.93
CA LEU A 312 -11.65 -26.95 -8.59
C LEU A 312 -10.67 -25.77 -8.63
N GLY A 313 -9.50 -25.95 -9.25
CA GLY A 313 -8.48 -24.92 -9.33
C GLY A 313 -8.96 -23.66 -10.06
N ILE A 314 -9.68 -23.81 -11.17
CA ILE A 314 -10.14 -22.67 -11.98
C ILE A 314 -11.31 -21.93 -11.31
N LEU A 315 -12.20 -22.63 -10.60
CA LEU A 315 -13.27 -22.00 -9.83
C LEU A 315 -12.72 -21.19 -8.67
N VAL A 316 -11.73 -21.72 -7.93
CA VAL A 316 -11.04 -20.96 -6.87
C VAL A 316 -10.37 -19.73 -7.47
N TYR A 317 -9.68 -19.87 -8.61
CA TYR A 317 -9.03 -18.76 -9.30
C TYR A 317 -10.03 -17.68 -9.75
N TRP A 318 -11.13 -18.06 -10.39
CA TRP A 318 -12.15 -17.12 -10.85
C TRP A 318 -12.89 -16.43 -9.70
N ALA A 319 -13.20 -17.17 -8.64
CA ALA A 319 -13.79 -16.60 -7.43
C ALA A 319 -12.84 -15.57 -6.79
N ALA A 320 -11.53 -15.88 -6.71
CA ALA A 320 -10.52 -14.96 -6.22
C ALA A 320 -10.38 -13.71 -7.13
N ALA A 321 -10.41 -13.88 -8.45
CA ALA A 321 -10.38 -12.78 -9.42
C ALA A 321 -11.61 -11.86 -9.31
N ALA A 322 -12.81 -12.45 -9.22
CA ALA A 322 -14.05 -11.71 -9.05
C ALA A 322 -14.08 -10.95 -7.71
N PHE A 323 -13.66 -11.59 -6.62
CA PHE A 323 -13.60 -10.95 -5.31
C PHE A 323 -12.54 -9.84 -5.26
N HIS A 324 -11.39 -10.03 -5.91
CA HIS A 324 -10.36 -8.99 -6.04
C HIS A 324 -10.89 -7.78 -6.83
N LEU A 325 -11.57 -7.99 -7.96
CA LEU A 325 -12.20 -6.93 -8.73
C LEU A 325 -13.27 -6.19 -7.90
N PHE A 326 -14.11 -6.93 -7.18
CA PHE A 326 -15.11 -6.35 -6.28
C PHE A 326 -14.48 -5.46 -5.21
N ALA A 327 -13.43 -5.94 -4.54
CA ALA A 327 -12.70 -5.15 -3.54
C ALA A 327 -12.04 -3.90 -4.13
N PHE A 328 -11.50 -4.01 -5.34
CA PHE A 328 -10.92 -2.88 -6.07
C PHE A 328 -11.99 -1.81 -6.40
N VAL A 329 -13.17 -2.24 -6.86
CA VAL A 329 -14.30 -1.34 -7.14
C VAL A 329 -14.82 -0.69 -5.85
N LEU A 330 -14.92 -1.41 -4.74
CA LEU A 330 -15.28 -0.82 -3.45
C LEU A 330 -14.26 0.24 -3.02
N ARG A 331 -12.97 0.02 -3.25
CA ARG A 331 -11.93 1.03 -2.96
C ARG A 331 -12.05 2.26 -3.85
N TRP A 332 -12.47 2.08 -5.11
CA TRP A 332 -12.80 3.20 -5.98
C TRP A 332 -13.95 4.02 -5.39
N ILE A 333 -15.06 3.36 -5.02
CA ILE A 333 -16.23 4.01 -4.42
C ILE A 333 -15.86 4.74 -3.11
N ALA A 334 -15.08 4.10 -2.23
CA ALA A 334 -14.62 4.68 -0.98
C ALA A 334 -13.78 5.94 -1.20
N SER A 335 -12.83 5.91 -2.14
CA SER A 335 -11.93 7.04 -2.40
C SER A 335 -12.53 8.14 -3.28
N GLY A 336 -13.64 7.88 -3.97
CA GLY A 336 -14.24 8.80 -4.94
C GLY A 336 -13.44 8.92 -6.25
N ARG A 337 -12.42 8.08 -6.46
CA ARG A 337 -11.48 8.15 -7.59
C ARG A 337 -10.91 6.78 -7.93
N ALA A 338 -10.27 6.65 -9.10
CA ALA A 338 -9.53 5.44 -9.42
C ALA A 338 -8.42 5.19 -8.36
N PRO A 339 -8.30 3.98 -7.79
CA PRO A 339 -7.26 3.64 -6.81
C PRO A 339 -5.91 3.44 -7.51
N LEU A 340 -5.26 4.55 -7.89
CA LEU A 340 -3.97 4.57 -8.59
C LEU A 340 -3.01 5.63 -8.04
N SER A 341 -3.31 6.20 -6.86
CA SER A 341 -2.61 7.39 -6.35
C SER A 341 -1.27 7.13 -5.68
N ASN A 342 -1.08 5.91 -5.17
CA ASN A 342 0.09 5.56 -4.36
C ASN A 342 0.60 4.15 -4.71
N GLY A 343 1.73 3.76 -4.10
CA GLY A 343 2.37 2.47 -4.36
C GLY A 343 1.50 1.27 -3.98
N TYR A 344 0.76 1.35 -2.87
CA TYR A 344 -0.17 0.28 -2.46
C TYR A 344 -1.26 0.08 -3.51
N GLU A 345 -1.93 1.16 -3.90
CA GLU A 345 -2.99 1.21 -4.91
C GLU A 345 -2.53 0.71 -6.28
N SER A 346 -1.33 1.11 -6.68
CA SER A 346 -0.72 0.64 -7.92
C SER A 346 -0.44 -0.86 -7.90
N LEU A 347 0.04 -1.42 -6.78
CA LEU A 347 0.34 -2.85 -6.67
C LEU A 347 -0.91 -3.72 -6.67
N ILE A 348 -1.98 -3.33 -5.95
CA ILE A 348 -3.25 -4.06 -6.01
C ILE A 348 -3.84 -4.04 -7.43
N PHE A 349 -3.64 -2.94 -8.17
CA PHE A 349 -4.06 -2.85 -9.57
C PHE A 349 -3.22 -3.75 -10.49
N ILE A 350 -1.88 -3.76 -10.36
CA ILE A 350 -0.99 -4.66 -11.12
C ILE A 350 -1.36 -6.13 -10.86
N ALA A 351 -1.64 -6.48 -9.61
CA ALA A 351 -2.11 -7.80 -9.22
C ALA A 351 -3.47 -8.13 -9.89
N LEU A 352 -4.40 -7.18 -9.94
CA LEU A 352 -5.68 -7.36 -10.62
C LEU A 352 -5.50 -7.53 -12.14
N ALA A 353 -4.68 -6.71 -12.79
CA ALA A 353 -4.37 -6.83 -14.22
C ALA A 353 -3.73 -8.19 -14.54
N THR A 354 -2.84 -8.69 -13.67
CA THR A 354 -2.23 -10.02 -13.78
C THR A 354 -3.27 -11.14 -13.68
N ALA A 355 -4.19 -11.03 -12.72
CA ALA A 355 -5.29 -11.99 -12.55
C ALA A 355 -6.21 -12.01 -13.78
N ILE A 356 -6.58 -10.83 -14.30
CA ILE A 356 -7.38 -10.70 -15.52
C ILE A 356 -6.65 -11.29 -16.73
N ALA A 357 -5.35 -11.04 -16.89
CA ALA A 357 -4.55 -11.66 -17.95
C ALA A 357 -4.61 -13.18 -17.86
N GLY A 358 -4.44 -13.75 -16.66
CA GLY A 358 -4.55 -15.18 -16.44
C GLY A 358 -5.92 -15.74 -16.81
N VAL A 359 -7.00 -15.02 -16.49
CA VAL A 359 -8.37 -15.37 -16.89
C VAL A 359 -8.50 -15.41 -18.43
N ILE A 360 -8.10 -14.33 -19.11
CA ILE A 360 -8.20 -14.18 -20.58
C ILE A 360 -7.47 -15.31 -21.30
N PHE A 361 -6.21 -15.57 -20.93
CA PHE A 361 -5.40 -16.57 -21.63
C PHE A 361 -5.78 -18.01 -21.25
N GLU A 362 -6.22 -18.25 -20.00
CA GLU A 362 -6.66 -19.58 -19.58
C GLU A 362 -7.98 -19.99 -20.25
N PHE A 363 -8.90 -19.05 -20.51
CA PHE A 363 -10.12 -19.33 -21.27
C PHE A 363 -9.84 -19.95 -22.65
N ARG A 364 -8.73 -19.56 -23.29
CA ARG A 364 -8.32 -20.07 -24.59
C ARG A 364 -7.52 -21.36 -24.49
N ASP A 365 -6.56 -21.43 -23.58
CA ASP A 365 -5.59 -22.52 -23.55
C ASP A 365 -6.06 -23.73 -22.72
N ARG A 366 -6.81 -23.52 -21.62
CA ARG A 366 -7.41 -24.54 -20.74
C ARG A 366 -6.44 -25.63 -20.29
N ARG A 367 -5.23 -25.26 -19.87
CA ARG A 367 -4.18 -26.20 -19.43
C ARG A 367 -3.75 -26.02 -17.98
N GLY A 368 -4.30 -25.02 -17.31
CA GLY A 368 -3.96 -24.61 -15.95
C GLY A 368 -2.71 -23.74 -15.85
N SER A 369 -1.83 -23.73 -16.85
CA SER A 369 -0.55 -23.01 -16.76
C SER A 369 -0.70 -21.49 -16.69
N SER A 370 -1.61 -20.90 -17.47
CA SER A 370 -1.80 -19.44 -17.48
C SER A 370 -2.39 -18.98 -16.15
N ALA A 371 -3.47 -19.62 -15.71
CA ALA A 371 -4.09 -19.29 -14.43
C ALA A 371 -3.19 -19.62 -13.24
N ALA A 372 -2.43 -20.72 -13.26
CA ALA A 372 -1.48 -21.04 -12.19
C ALA A 372 -0.41 -19.95 -12.05
N VAL A 373 0.27 -19.60 -13.15
CA VAL A 373 1.36 -18.63 -13.12
C VAL A 373 0.84 -17.22 -12.78
N SER A 374 -0.32 -16.82 -13.32
CA SER A 374 -0.96 -15.57 -12.92
C SER A 374 -1.35 -15.57 -11.45
N ALA A 375 -1.87 -16.66 -10.90
CA ALA A 375 -2.22 -16.77 -9.48
C ALA A 375 -0.97 -16.65 -8.58
N MET A 376 0.15 -17.28 -8.98
CA MET A 376 1.44 -17.13 -8.29
C MET A 376 1.91 -15.67 -8.30
N LEU A 377 1.93 -15.02 -9.46
CA LEU A 377 2.36 -13.62 -9.58
C LEU A 377 1.44 -12.69 -8.79
N THR A 378 0.13 -12.88 -8.88
CA THR A 378 -0.86 -12.10 -8.13
C THR A 378 -0.62 -12.22 -6.63
N THR A 379 -0.35 -13.44 -6.14
CA THR A 379 -0.01 -13.71 -4.73
C THR A 379 1.24 -12.93 -4.31
N VAL A 380 2.30 -12.98 -5.11
CA VAL A 380 3.56 -12.27 -4.84
C VAL A 380 3.33 -10.75 -4.81
N VAL A 381 2.65 -10.18 -5.81
CA VAL A 381 2.42 -8.74 -5.90
C VAL A 381 1.54 -8.24 -4.74
N LEU A 382 0.48 -8.96 -4.38
CA LEU A 382 -0.35 -8.62 -3.21
C LEU A 382 0.46 -8.71 -1.90
N SER A 383 1.33 -9.72 -1.76
CA SER A 383 2.20 -9.84 -0.59
C SER A 383 3.19 -8.67 -0.48
N VAL A 384 3.74 -8.22 -1.61
CA VAL A 384 4.59 -7.02 -1.65
C VAL A 384 3.80 -5.76 -1.26
N ALA A 385 2.55 -5.63 -1.71
CA ALA A 385 1.69 -4.51 -1.32
C ALA A 385 1.44 -4.44 0.19
N MET A 386 1.50 -5.57 0.90
CA MET A 386 1.33 -5.65 2.36
C MET A 386 2.58 -5.32 3.17
N LEU A 387 3.73 -5.11 2.52
CA LEU A 387 4.94 -4.71 3.23
C LEU A 387 4.73 -3.34 3.88
N SER A 388 5.28 -3.15 5.08
CA SER A 388 5.14 -1.91 5.88
C SER A 388 5.67 -0.63 5.21
N THR A 389 6.32 -0.77 4.06
CA THR A 389 6.81 0.33 3.22
C THR A 389 5.67 1.02 2.47
N PHE A 390 4.59 0.30 2.16
CA PHE A 390 3.44 0.83 1.44
C PHE A 390 2.34 1.23 2.41
N ASP A 391 1.76 2.40 2.19
CA ASP A 391 0.68 2.93 3.01
C ASP A 391 -0.69 2.53 2.43
N PRO A 392 -1.49 1.69 3.12
CA PRO A 392 -2.81 1.29 2.64
C PRO A 392 -3.87 2.39 2.82
N ALA A 393 -3.59 3.46 3.56
CA ALA A 393 -4.51 4.56 3.81
C ALA A 393 -4.94 5.24 2.51
N ILE A 394 -6.21 5.66 2.46
CA ILE A 394 -6.75 6.40 1.31
C ILE A 394 -6.37 7.87 1.50
N GLY A 395 -5.33 8.32 0.81
CA GLY A 395 -4.92 9.73 0.83
C GLY A 395 -5.69 10.58 -0.20
N PRO A 396 -5.69 11.91 -0.04
CA PRO A 396 -6.09 12.82 -1.11
C PRO A 396 -5.10 12.76 -2.28
N LEU A 397 -5.58 13.15 -3.46
CA LEU A 397 -4.73 13.23 -4.65
C LEU A 397 -3.73 14.38 -4.52
N VAL A 398 -2.49 14.11 -4.91
CA VAL A 398 -1.53 15.18 -5.20
C VAL A 398 -2.07 15.96 -6.40
N PRO A 399 -2.05 17.31 -6.43
CA PRO A 399 -2.70 18.10 -7.48
C PRO A 399 -2.33 17.72 -8.92
N VAL A 400 -1.06 17.36 -9.15
CA VAL A 400 -0.56 16.90 -10.46
C VAL A 400 -1.18 15.58 -10.92
N LEU A 401 -1.72 14.80 -9.99
CA LEU A 401 -2.41 13.54 -10.28
C LEU A 401 -3.91 13.73 -10.55
N ALA A 402 -4.44 14.95 -10.39
CA ALA A 402 -5.84 15.26 -10.64
C ALA A 402 -6.10 15.54 -12.14
N SER A 403 -5.72 14.60 -13.01
CA SER A 403 -5.91 14.69 -14.46
C SER A 403 -6.63 13.45 -15.00
N TYR A 404 -7.50 13.68 -15.98
CA TYR A 404 -8.16 12.61 -16.74
C TYR A 404 -7.15 11.73 -17.49
N TRP A 405 -6.14 12.33 -18.11
CA TRP A 405 -5.12 11.62 -18.88
C TRP A 405 -4.23 10.74 -18.02
N LEU A 406 -3.96 11.16 -16.78
CA LEU A 406 -3.22 10.32 -15.83
C LEU A 406 -3.91 8.98 -15.62
N ASN A 407 -5.21 8.98 -15.35
CA ASN A 407 -5.95 7.76 -15.05
C ASN A 407 -5.83 6.75 -16.18
N ILE A 408 -5.97 7.20 -17.44
CA ILE A 408 -5.83 6.34 -18.61
C ILE A 408 -4.38 5.86 -18.75
N HIS A 409 -3.41 6.79 -18.72
CA HIS A 409 -1.99 6.47 -18.85
C HIS A 409 -1.55 5.43 -17.81
N VAL A 410 -1.78 5.70 -16.53
CA VAL A 410 -1.34 4.87 -15.42
C VAL A 410 -2.00 3.50 -15.49
N THR A 411 -3.31 3.43 -15.77
CA THR A 411 -4.02 2.14 -15.93
C THR A 411 -3.42 1.29 -17.04
N VAL A 412 -3.16 1.87 -18.22
CA VAL A 412 -2.64 1.13 -19.38
C VAL A 412 -1.18 0.70 -19.14
N ILE A 413 -0.33 1.61 -18.65
CA ILE A 413 1.10 1.31 -18.45
C ILE A 413 1.32 0.36 -17.28
N THR A 414 0.64 0.52 -16.15
CA THR A 414 0.79 -0.40 -15.01
C THR A 414 0.10 -1.73 -15.29
N GLY A 415 -1.00 -1.73 -16.05
CA GLY A 415 -1.61 -2.95 -16.57
C GLY A 415 -0.63 -3.78 -17.40
N SER A 416 0.18 -3.13 -18.24
CA SER A 416 1.22 -3.81 -19.05
C SER A 416 2.21 -4.62 -18.22
N TYR A 417 2.57 -4.14 -17.01
CA TYR A 417 3.52 -4.82 -16.13
C TYR A 417 2.99 -6.18 -15.66
N GLY A 418 1.68 -6.31 -15.47
CA GLY A 418 1.07 -7.61 -15.15
C GLY A 418 1.22 -8.62 -16.28
N PHE A 419 1.06 -8.20 -17.54
CA PHE A 419 1.26 -9.06 -18.71
C PHE A 419 2.74 -9.41 -18.91
N LEU A 420 3.65 -8.44 -18.81
CA LEU A 420 5.09 -8.69 -18.97
C LEU A 420 5.65 -9.57 -17.83
N GLY A 421 5.16 -9.38 -16.61
CA GLY A 421 5.43 -10.25 -15.46
C GLY A 421 4.94 -11.67 -15.67
N LEU A 422 3.70 -11.85 -16.14
CA LEU A 422 3.17 -13.16 -16.52
C LEU A 422 4.03 -13.83 -17.60
N GLY A 423 4.42 -13.09 -18.64
CA GLY A 423 5.30 -13.59 -19.70
C GLY A 423 6.67 -14.01 -19.19
N SER A 424 7.25 -13.27 -18.25
CA SER A 424 8.52 -13.62 -17.58
C SER A 424 8.41 -14.94 -16.81
N LEU A 425 7.36 -15.13 -16.02
CA LEU A 425 7.19 -16.36 -15.24
C LEU A 425 6.76 -17.57 -16.08
N LEU A 426 6.04 -17.37 -17.18
CA LEU A 426 5.83 -18.41 -18.19
C LEU A 426 7.16 -18.80 -18.86
N GLY A 427 8.05 -17.83 -19.09
CA GLY A 427 9.44 -18.07 -19.50
C GLY A 427 10.19 -18.91 -18.47
N ALA A 428 10.12 -18.56 -17.19
CA ALA A 428 10.72 -19.33 -16.10
C ALA A 428 10.20 -20.79 -16.07
N LEU A 429 8.88 -20.97 -16.18
CA LEU A 429 8.26 -22.30 -16.26
C LEU A 429 8.77 -23.09 -17.48
N THR A 430 8.93 -22.42 -18.62
CA THR A 430 9.48 -23.03 -19.84
C THR A 430 10.94 -23.47 -19.65
N LEU A 431 11.77 -22.64 -19.01
CA LEU A 431 13.16 -22.99 -18.67
C LEU A 431 13.23 -24.20 -17.71
N LEU A 432 12.32 -24.27 -16.74
CA LEU A 432 12.20 -25.43 -15.85
C LEU A 432 11.83 -26.70 -16.61
N LEU A 433 10.92 -26.62 -17.60
CA LEU A 433 10.60 -27.77 -18.45
C LEU A 433 11.78 -28.21 -19.33
N TYR A 434 12.63 -27.28 -19.77
CA TYR A 434 13.87 -27.63 -20.50
C TYR A 434 14.80 -28.52 -19.66
N LEU A 435 14.84 -28.37 -18.33
CA LEU A 435 15.63 -29.26 -17.46
C LEU A 435 15.14 -30.72 -17.51
N LEU A 436 13.87 -30.91 -17.88
CA LEU A 436 13.26 -32.22 -18.09
C LEU A 436 13.46 -32.75 -19.52
N LYS A 437 14.17 -32.05 -20.41
CA LYS A 437 14.47 -32.52 -21.77
C LYS A 437 15.25 -33.85 -21.74
N GLY A 438 14.85 -34.77 -22.62
CA GLY A 438 15.53 -36.05 -22.83
C GLY A 438 14.79 -36.94 -23.84
N PRO A 439 15.43 -38.06 -24.24
CA PRO A 439 14.87 -38.96 -25.24
C PRO A 439 13.48 -39.49 -24.84
N GLY A 440 12.54 -39.48 -25.78
CA GLY A 440 11.17 -40.01 -25.57
C GLY A 440 10.23 -39.11 -24.76
N ARG A 441 10.67 -37.92 -24.31
CA ARG A 441 9.83 -36.97 -23.55
C ARG A 441 9.06 -36.01 -24.45
N THR A 442 8.30 -36.55 -25.40
CA THR A 442 7.52 -35.78 -26.38
C THR A 442 6.46 -34.87 -25.75
N SER A 443 5.81 -35.31 -24.67
CA SER A 443 4.83 -34.48 -23.96
C SER A 443 5.43 -33.21 -23.32
N VAL A 444 6.69 -33.29 -22.86
CA VAL A 444 7.42 -32.12 -22.34
C VAL A 444 7.77 -31.17 -23.48
N ARG A 445 8.21 -31.69 -24.63
CA ARG A 445 8.44 -30.89 -25.85
C ARG A 445 7.18 -30.16 -26.29
N ASP A 446 6.04 -30.85 -26.34
CA ASP A 446 4.77 -30.26 -26.73
C ASP A 446 4.31 -29.19 -25.74
N ALA A 447 4.50 -29.41 -24.44
CA ALA A 447 4.24 -28.41 -23.41
C ALA A 447 5.11 -27.16 -23.59
N ILE A 448 6.40 -27.31 -23.89
CA ILE A 448 7.31 -26.19 -24.19
C ILE A 448 6.83 -25.40 -25.41
N LEU A 449 6.45 -26.07 -26.49
CA LEU A 449 5.94 -25.41 -27.71
C LEU A 449 4.61 -24.69 -27.49
N GLN A 450 3.77 -25.21 -26.59
CA GLN A 450 2.52 -24.57 -26.21
C GLN A 450 2.76 -23.33 -25.34
N LEU A 451 3.64 -23.44 -24.35
CA LEU A 451 4.05 -22.31 -23.51
C LEU A 451 4.72 -21.23 -24.34
N ASP A 452 5.55 -21.57 -25.32
CA ASP A 452 6.15 -20.60 -26.26
C ASP A 452 5.08 -19.75 -26.98
N ARG A 453 4.04 -20.39 -27.51
CA ARG A 453 2.93 -19.69 -28.21
C ARG A 453 2.08 -18.84 -27.25
N LEU A 454 1.86 -19.33 -26.04
CA LEU A 454 1.15 -18.58 -25.00
C LEU A 454 1.97 -17.36 -24.57
N GLN A 455 3.22 -17.57 -24.20
CA GLN A 455 4.16 -16.55 -23.77
C GLN A 455 4.32 -15.47 -24.83
N PHE A 456 4.47 -15.83 -26.11
CA PHE A 456 4.54 -14.85 -27.20
C PHE A 456 3.30 -13.96 -27.27
N ARG A 457 2.08 -14.54 -27.18
CA ARG A 457 0.83 -13.77 -27.17
C ARG A 457 0.76 -12.82 -25.96
N VAL A 458 1.12 -13.31 -24.77
CA VAL A 458 1.16 -12.52 -23.54
C VAL A 458 2.14 -11.33 -23.68
N LEU A 459 3.34 -11.58 -24.19
CA LEU A 459 4.38 -10.57 -24.34
C LEU A 459 4.01 -9.52 -25.40
N VAL A 460 3.39 -9.92 -26.52
CA VAL A 460 2.90 -8.97 -27.54
C VAL A 460 1.82 -8.06 -26.95
N THR A 461 0.88 -8.62 -26.19
CA THR A 461 -0.14 -7.81 -25.49
C THR A 461 0.50 -6.85 -24.47
N GLY A 462 1.44 -7.34 -23.66
CA GLY A 462 2.17 -6.52 -22.70
C GLY A 462 2.97 -5.40 -23.36
N LEU A 463 3.73 -5.68 -24.41
CA LEU A 463 4.48 -4.68 -25.16
C LEU A 463 3.56 -3.65 -25.82
N GLY A 464 2.43 -4.08 -26.36
CA GLY A 464 1.43 -3.19 -26.95
C GLY A 464 0.88 -2.21 -25.91
N LEU A 465 0.45 -2.72 -24.75
CA LEU A 465 -0.02 -1.88 -23.65
C LEU A 465 1.07 -0.95 -23.12
N LEU A 466 2.30 -1.43 -22.93
CA LEU A 466 3.43 -0.60 -22.50
C LEU A 466 3.70 0.55 -23.48
N SER A 467 3.66 0.25 -24.78
CA SER A 467 3.91 1.24 -25.83
C SER A 467 2.81 2.30 -25.86
N ILE A 468 1.53 1.87 -25.92
CA ILE A 468 0.37 2.77 -25.87
C ILE A 468 0.40 3.61 -24.59
N GLY A 469 0.64 2.97 -23.45
CA GLY A 469 0.77 3.64 -22.16
C GLY A 469 1.86 4.70 -22.18
N THR A 470 3.03 4.41 -22.75
CA THR A 470 4.15 5.37 -22.84
C THR A 470 3.77 6.59 -23.69
N PHE A 471 3.09 6.41 -24.83
CA PHE A 471 2.60 7.53 -25.64
C PHE A 471 1.53 8.37 -24.90
N LEU A 472 0.58 7.72 -24.23
CA LEU A 472 -0.42 8.40 -23.40
C LEU A 472 0.23 9.17 -22.23
N GLY A 473 1.36 8.66 -21.73
CA GLY A 473 2.17 9.34 -20.71
C GLY A 473 2.71 10.67 -21.21
N GLY A 474 3.14 10.74 -22.47
CA GLY A 474 3.57 11.99 -23.08
C GLY A 474 2.44 13.01 -23.21
N VAL A 475 1.22 12.57 -23.52
CA VAL A 475 0.03 13.45 -23.55
C VAL A 475 -0.24 14.04 -22.15
N TRP A 476 -0.24 13.20 -21.13
CA TRP A 476 -0.39 13.64 -19.74
C TRP A 476 0.76 14.57 -19.28
N ALA A 477 2.00 14.27 -19.67
CA ALA A 477 3.16 15.10 -19.35
C ALA A 477 3.04 16.50 -19.96
N ASN A 478 2.50 16.61 -21.17
CA ASN A 478 2.26 17.90 -21.81
C ASN A 478 1.18 18.72 -21.08
N GLU A 479 0.09 18.07 -20.68
CA GLU A 479 -0.96 18.73 -19.89
C GLU A 479 -0.44 19.19 -18.53
N SER A 480 0.39 18.37 -17.88
CA SER A 480 0.83 18.64 -16.51
C SER A 480 1.99 19.63 -16.45
N TRP A 481 3.02 19.45 -17.29
CA TRP A 481 4.31 20.15 -17.19
C TRP A 481 4.72 20.84 -18.51
N GLY A 482 3.82 20.94 -19.50
CA GLY A 482 4.00 21.75 -20.71
C GLY A 482 4.91 21.14 -21.79
N ARG A 483 5.26 19.85 -21.70
CA ARG A 483 6.05 19.14 -22.74
C ARG A 483 5.69 17.66 -22.83
N TYR A 484 5.76 17.09 -24.04
CA TYR A 484 5.45 15.67 -24.29
C TYR A 484 6.50 14.68 -23.80
N TRP A 485 7.77 15.09 -23.76
CA TRP A 485 8.87 14.23 -23.34
C TRP A 485 9.98 15.08 -22.74
N GLY A 486 10.56 14.60 -21.65
CA GLY A 486 11.52 15.33 -20.85
C GLY A 486 12.80 14.59 -20.53
N TRP A 487 12.97 13.36 -21.01
CA TRP A 487 14.06 12.45 -20.64
C TRP A 487 14.14 12.21 -19.13
N ASP A 488 13.00 12.28 -18.43
CA ASP A 488 12.94 11.91 -17.02
C ASP A 488 13.34 10.43 -16.87
N PRO A 489 13.94 10.01 -15.74
CA PRO A 489 14.29 8.62 -15.52
C PRO A 489 13.15 7.62 -15.80
N LYS A 490 11.88 7.91 -15.46
CA LYS A 490 10.78 6.98 -15.76
C LYS A 490 10.45 6.90 -17.25
N GLU A 491 10.49 8.03 -17.94
CA GLU A 491 10.32 8.11 -19.40
C GLU A 491 11.44 7.33 -20.12
N THR A 492 12.68 7.54 -19.70
CA THR A 492 13.83 6.86 -20.30
C THR A 492 13.76 5.35 -20.08
N TRP A 493 13.46 4.91 -18.86
CA TRP A 493 13.36 3.48 -18.54
C TRP A 493 12.13 2.80 -19.14
N SER A 494 11.03 3.53 -19.38
CA SER A 494 9.89 2.97 -20.13
C SER A 494 10.28 2.68 -21.58
N LEU A 495 11.02 3.59 -22.23
CA LEU A 495 11.59 3.37 -23.56
C LEU A 495 12.58 2.20 -23.57
N VAL A 496 13.49 2.11 -22.60
CA VAL A 496 14.41 0.95 -22.47
C VAL A 496 13.63 -0.35 -22.36
N THR A 497 12.58 -0.41 -21.54
CA THR A 497 11.74 -1.60 -21.40
C THR A 497 11.03 -1.96 -22.71
N ILE A 498 10.51 -0.97 -23.45
CA ILE A 498 9.94 -1.19 -24.79
C ILE A 498 10.99 -1.83 -25.71
N LEU A 499 12.21 -1.28 -25.77
CA LEU A 499 13.27 -1.79 -26.63
C LEU A 499 13.70 -3.21 -26.24
N VAL A 500 13.85 -3.49 -24.95
CA VAL A 500 14.19 -4.84 -24.45
C VAL A 500 13.15 -5.86 -24.92
N TYR A 501 11.86 -5.61 -24.67
CA TYR A 501 10.82 -6.56 -25.07
C TYR A 501 10.59 -6.59 -26.59
N ALA A 502 10.80 -5.48 -27.29
CA ALA A 502 10.77 -5.45 -28.76
C ALA A 502 11.84 -6.38 -29.33
N VAL A 503 13.09 -6.32 -28.84
CA VAL A 503 14.17 -7.23 -29.27
C VAL A 503 13.84 -8.69 -28.97
N VAL A 504 13.37 -8.99 -27.74
CA VAL A 504 13.01 -10.36 -27.32
C VAL A 504 11.92 -10.96 -28.22
N ILE A 505 10.88 -10.19 -28.54
CA ILE A 505 9.80 -10.63 -29.43
C ILE A 505 10.31 -10.69 -30.88
N HIS A 506 11.19 -9.77 -31.29
CA HIS A 506 11.72 -9.69 -32.65
C HIS A 506 12.48 -10.95 -33.08
N PHE A 507 13.09 -11.68 -32.14
CA PHE A 507 13.73 -12.97 -32.41
C PHE A 507 12.81 -13.99 -33.09
N ARG A 508 11.48 -13.86 -32.94
CA ARG A 508 10.49 -14.70 -33.64
C ARG A 508 10.62 -14.64 -35.16
N TRP A 509 11.00 -13.50 -35.73
CA TRP A 509 11.10 -13.30 -37.18
C TRP A 509 12.50 -13.55 -37.74
N LEU A 510 13.48 -13.86 -36.89
CA LEU A 510 14.83 -14.22 -37.30
C LEU A 510 14.98 -15.74 -37.29
N PRO A 511 15.14 -16.42 -38.45
CA PRO A 511 15.12 -17.88 -38.52
C PRO A 511 16.11 -18.58 -37.57
N SER A 512 17.30 -17.99 -37.37
CA SER A 512 18.32 -18.53 -36.47
C SER A 512 17.99 -18.38 -34.98
N LEU A 513 17.17 -17.39 -34.62
CA LEU A 513 16.83 -17.02 -33.24
C LEU A 513 15.40 -17.40 -32.83
N ASN A 514 14.57 -17.90 -33.75
CA ASN A 514 13.21 -18.35 -33.49
C ASN A 514 13.20 -19.68 -32.71
N ARG A 515 13.56 -19.61 -31.42
CA ARG A 515 13.66 -20.77 -30.51
C ARG A 515 12.90 -20.49 -29.21
N PRO A 516 12.07 -21.45 -28.71
CA PRO A 516 11.37 -21.30 -27.43
C PRO A 516 12.28 -20.93 -26.26
N LEU A 517 13.49 -21.53 -26.22
CA LEU A 517 14.49 -21.23 -25.21
C LEU A 517 14.88 -19.74 -25.17
N LEU A 518 15.05 -19.11 -26.33
CA LEU A 518 15.48 -17.71 -26.42
C LEU A 518 14.37 -16.74 -26.01
N LEU A 519 13.12 -17.03 -26.38
CA LEU A 519 11.97 -16.26 -25.91
C LEU A 519 11.82 -16.38 -24.39
N ALA A 520 11.93 -17.61 -23.85
CA ALA A 520 11.86 -17.92 -22.42
C ALA A 520 12.96 -17.20 -21.61
N ALA A 521 14.22 -17.33 -22.02
CA ALA A 521 15.34 -16.67 -21.36
C ALA A 521 15.26 -15.14 -21.48
N GLY A 522 14.95 -14.64 -22.68
CA GLY A 522 14.85 -13.21 -22.97
C GLY A 522 13.78 -12.51 -22.14
N SER A 523 12.58 -13.07 -22.05
CA SER A 523 11.52 -12.45 -21.22
C SER A 523 11.74 -12.65 -19.73
N PHE A 524 12.35 -13.77 -19.33
CA PHE A 524 12.67 -14.02 -17.92
C PHE A 524 13.70 -13.01 -17.43
N ALA A 525 14.76 -12.74 -18.20
CA ALA A 525 15.72 -11.68 -17.90
C ALA A 525 15.13 -10.27 -18.07
N GLY A 526 14.28 -10.07 -19.09
CA GLY A 526 13.68 -8.77 -19.42
C GLY A 526 12.84 -8.15 -18.30
N ILE A 527 12.32 -8.97 -17.36
CA ILE A 527 11.58 -8.44 -16.20
C ILE A 527 12.41 -7.48 -15.35
N ALA A 528 13.74 -7.59 -15.38
CA ALA A 528 14.64 -6.68 -14.69
C ALA A 528 14.45 -5.22 -15.17
N SER A 529 14.15 -5.00 -16.45
CA SER A 529 13.90 -3.65 -16.96
C SER A 529 12.58 -3.10 -16.40
N VAL A 530 11.52 -3.91 -16.30
CA VAL A 530 10.23 -3.52 -15.69
C VAL A 530 10.41 -3.18 -14.21
N VAL A 531 11.12 -4.03 -13.46
CA VAL A 531 11.42 -3.80 -12.03
C VAL A 531 12.23 -2.51 -11.86
N MET A 532 13.20 -2.25 -12.74
CA MET A 532 13.95 -1.00 -12.73
C MET A 532 13.06 0.21 -13.06
N THR A 533 12.18 0.14 -14.06
CA THR A 533 11.25 1.23 -14.40
C THR A 533 10.30 1.54 -13.24
N TYR A 534 9.71 0.50 -12.62
CA TYR A 534 8.68 0.68 -11.59
C TYR A 534 9.25 0.94 -10.20
N PHE A 535 10.17 0.10 -9.71
CA PHE A 535 10.80 0.28 -8.41
C PHE A 535 12.10 1.05 -8.53
N GLY A 536 13.01 0.62 -9.41
CA GLY A 536 14.37 1.17 -9.46
C GLY A 536 14.42 2.70 -9.60
N VAL A 537 13.63 3.28 -10.50
CA VAL A 537 13.57 4.74 -10.68
C VAL A 537 13.07 5.44 -9.42
N ASN A 538 12.07 4.90 -8.72
CA ASN A 538 11.51 5.52 -7.51
C ASN A 538 12.45 5.45 -6.29
N TYR A 539 13.40 4.51 -6.29
CA TYR A 539 14.25 4.25 -5.13
C TYR A 539 15.69 4.70 -5.33
N PHE A 540 16.23 4.60 -6.56
CA PHE A 540 17.63 4.89 -6.87
C PHE A 540 17.85 6.17 -7.67
N LEU A 541 16.81 6.69 -8.33
CA LEU A 541 16.91 7.87 -9.18
C LEU A 541 15.97 8.97 -8.65
N SER A 542 16.26 10.22 -9.00
CA SER A 542 15.41 11.37 -8.71
C SER A 542 14.80 11.88 -10.01
N GLY A 543 13.51 12.19 -9.98
CA GLY A 543 12.80 12.72 -11.14
C GLY A 543 11.45 13.32 -10.77
N LEU A 544 10.79 13.93 -11.75
CA LEU A 544 9.48 14.57 -11.58
C LEU A 544 8.37 13.55 -11.30
N HIS A 545 8.66 12.25 -11.41
CA HIS A 545 7.77 11.16 -11.05
C HIS A 545 7.99 10.58 -9.62
N SER A 546 8.76 11.25 -8.77
CA SER A 546 9.15 10.77 -7.43
C SER A 546 8.04 10.89 -6.36
N TYR A 547 6.76 10.78 -6.75
CA TYR A 547 5.62 10.88 -5.84
C TYR A 547 5.52 9.71 -4.86
N ALA A 548 6.20 8.60 -5.15
CA ALA A 548 6.26 7.38 -4.35
C ALA A 548 7.72 7.01 -4.00
N GLN A 549 8.56 8.01 -3.72
CA GLN A 549 9.97 7.78 -3.42
C GLN A 549 10.14 6.93 -2.16
N GLY A 550 10.97 5.89 -2.25
CA GLY A 550 11.25 5.01 -1.11
C GLY A 550 12.70 5.08 -0.62
N ASP A 551 12.96 4.55 0.57
CA ASP A 551 14.22 4.69 1.31
C ASP A 551 15.32 3.68 0.89
N ALA A 552 15.73 3.57 -0.38
CA ALA A 552 16.83 2.67 -0.75
C ALA A 552 18.06 3.38 -1.34
N ALA A 553 19.05 3.63 -0.48
CA ALA A 553 20.41 4.03 -0.89
C ALA A 553 21.26 2.86 -1.43
N SER A 554 20.81 1.60 -1.31
CA SER A 554 21.54 0.40 -1.74
C SER A 554 20.60 -0.69 -2.22
N VAL A 555 20.94 -1.38 -3.32
CA VAL A 555 20.19 -2.55 -3.81
C VAL A 555 20.20 -3.65 -2.75
N PRO A 556 19.04 -4.18 -2.31
CA PRO A 556 19.01 -5.22 -1.29
C PRO A 556 19.76 -6.49 -1.71
N GLY A 557 20.45 -7.14 -0.76
CA GLY A 557 21.25 -8.35 -1.02
C GLY A 557 20.50 -9.49 -1.71
N TRP A 558 19.22 -9.66 -1.36
CA TRP A 558 18.35 -10.69 -1.96
C TRP A 558 18.13 -10.49 -3.46
N VAL A 559 18.24 -9.27 -3.99
CA VAL A 559 18.13 -9.01 -5.44
C VAL A 559 19.26 -9.71 -6.18
N TYR A 560 20.50 -9.62 -5.69
CA TYR A 560 21.65 -10.31 -6.30
C TYR A 560 21.49 -11.83 -6.27
N ILE A 561 20.94 -12.38 -5.17
CA ILE A 561 20.66 -13.82 -5.05
C ILE A 561 19.62 -14.26 -6.10
N ILE A 562 18.54 -13.49 -6.26
CA ILE A 562 17.53 -13.77 -7.29
C ILE A 562 18.14 -13.68 -8.68
N SER A 563 18.89 -12.61 -9.00
CA SER A 563 19.53 -12.44 -10.30
C SER A 563 20.51 -13.58 -10.63
N ALA A 564 21.31 -14.04 -9.64
CA ALA A 564 22.20 -15.18 -9.80
C ALA A 564 21.41 -16.48 -10.05
N GLY A 565 20.32 -16.70 -9.32
CA GLY A 565 19.43 -17.85 -9.53
C GLY A 565 18.76 -17.84 -10.91
N MET A 566 18.33 -16.66 -11.39
CA MET A 566 17.77 -16.50 -12.73
C MET A 566 18.80 -16.86 -13.81
N LEU A 567 20.02 -16.32 -13.68
CA LEU A 567 21.11 -16.62 -14.62
C LEU A 567 21.46 -18.12 -14.59
N ALA A 568 21.54 -18.72 -13.40
CA ALA A 568 21.81 -20.15 -13.25
C ALA A 568 20.76 -21.00 -13.97
N LEU A 569 19.47 -20.69 -13.80
CA LEU A 569 18.39 -21.40 -14.49
C LEU A 569 18.50 -21.27 -16.03
N ILE A 570 18.78 -20.07 -16.53
CA ILE A 570 18.97 -19.82 -17.97
C ILE A 570 20.15 -20.65 -18.50
N VAL A 571 21.30 -20.61 -17.83
CA VAL A 571 22.51 -21.33 -18.24
C VAL A 571 22.29 -22.84 -18.20
N LEU A 572 21.67 -23.36 -17.14
CA LEU A 572 21.36 -24.79 -17.01
C LEU A 572 20.41 -25.25 -18.12
N ALA A 573 19.34 -24.51 -18.40
CA ALA A 573 18.40 -24.83 -19.48
C ALA A 573 19.10 -24.82 -20.85
N TRP A 574 20.00 -23.86 -21.09
CA TRP A 574 20.78 -23.79 -22.32
C TRP A 574 21.76 -24.96 -22.47
N LEU A 575 22.48 -25.33 -21.41
CA LEU A 575 23.37 -26.49 -21.41
C LEU A 575 22.60 -27.78 -21.70
N VAL A 576 21.44 -27.96 -21.07
CA VAL A 576 20.58 -29.13 -21.31
C VAL A 576 20.06 -29.15 -22.76
N ASP A 577 19.62 -28.01 -23.29
CA ASP A 577 19.15 -27.91 -24.68
C ASP A 577 20.25 -28.29 -25.68
N ARG A 578 21.50 -27.89 -25.42
CA ARG A 578 22.65 -28.18 -26.29
C ARG A 578 23.16 -29.62 -26.20
N THR A 579 23.03 -30.26 -25.04
CA THR A 579 23.63 -31.59 -24.78
C THR A 579 22.67 -32.75 -24.99
N ARG A 580 21.36 -32.53 -24.88
CA ARG A 580 20.34 -33.57 -24.99
C ARG A 580 19.48 -33.36 -26.23
N ASP A 581 19.16 -34.46 -26.89
CA ASP A 581 18.25 -34.49 -28.03
C ASP A 581 16.89 -35.08 -27.62
N TRP A 582 15.83 -34.75 -28.37
CA TRP A 582 14.49 -35.31 -28.13
C TRP A 582 14.37 -36.76 -28.63
N GLU A 583 15.15 -37.09 -29.65
CA GLU A 583 15.29 -38.43 -30.21
C GLU A 583 16.51 -39.13 -29.59
N PRO A 584 16.48 -40.45 -29.42
CA PRO A 584 17.68 -41.22 -29.08
C PRO A 584 18.73 -41.01 -30.18
N ARG A 585 20.00 -40.83 -29.81
CA ARG A 585 21.08 -40.90 -30.81
C ARG A 585 21.15 -42.33 -31.32
N GLU A 586 20.92 -42.53 -32.61
CA GLU A 586 21.24 -43.80 -33.26
C GLU A 586 22.75 -44.04 -33.07
N SER A 587 23.08 -45.14 -32.40
CA SER A 587 24.45 -45.54 -32.04
C SER A 587 25.18 -46.16 -33.21
#